data_AF-A0A2P4UFB4-F1
#
_entry.id   AF-A0A2P4UFB4-F1
#
_cell.length_a   1.000
_cell.length_b   1.000
_cell.length_c   1.000
_cell.angle_alpha   90.00
_cell.angle_beta   90.00
_cell.angle_gamma   90.00
#
_symmetry.space_group_name_H-M   'P 1'
#
loop_
_entity.id
_entity.type
_entity.pdbx_description
1 polymer ?
#
loop_
_entity_poly.entity_id
_entity_poly.type
_entity_poly.pdbx_seq_one_letter_code
_entity_poly.pdbx_strand_id
1 'polypeptide(L)'
;MPNSDERDINGPEEGAGAAGGRVTGDGPPRDSATPVPSPAGASAVARVGDPVTIWPCANCGRPVPQPPGAVRAVRYCLDNEGACAGEARERRERGRDAPGLTGQVAAAWEMVERMEKAADLLADSLTAELSVAGVERRVAEVRAEAARELATAQSERDISQRRADEARQEAAGARERAAAAEAEAGRAREEARAAFAKRDAAQQAWEEAHEIAQQAMTAKLAAESERDRIAARETELLAALEATRAELVALHSRAAESESAAEAQRVEAAVARQAAEDLRAAMRDGEAQRQRALQAASQADAERAAADRARAEAETQTARAAARVEEAGRDRDAALARANAALAERDQLTAKINDQSVQLRQLAQSVAEQRAALTALAEERDAARAEADRARRQIDTFTHNTLSSNVPPATRPGGAPAPMGQPVGPPPHPPGAFPPPQAAPPQPPESRPYQGTGRLNGAGDREDPLFTGP
;
A
#
# COMPACT_ATOMS: atom_id res chain seq x y z
N MET A 1 -36.98 35.43 -5.41
CA MET A 1 -35.74 35.92 -6.07
C MET A 1 -34.84 34.70 -6.30
N PRO A 2 -35.14 33.85 -7.30
CA PRO A 2 -35.20 34.23 -8.71
C PRO A 2 -36.61 34.65 -9.19
N ASN A 3 -36.77 34.74 -10.51
CA ASN A 3 -37.77 35.52 -11.24
C ASN A 3 -38.48 34.64 -12.28
N SER A 4 -39.61 35.15 -12.81
CA SER A 4 -40.23 34.78 -14.10
C SER A 4 -40.38 33.30 -14.48
N ASP A 5 -41.61 32.81 -14.45
CA ASP A 5 -42.09 31.78 -15.38
C ASP A 5 -43.27 32.37 -16.17
N GLU A 6 -43.21 32.28 -17.50
CA GLU A 6 -44.29 32.70 -18.40
C GLU A 6 -45.39 31.62 -18.44
N ARG A 7 -46.64 32.01 -18.75
CA ARG A 7 -47.62 31.06 -19.26
C ARG A 7 -48.71 31.71 -20.09
N ASP A 8 -48.70 31.39 -21.38
CA ASP A 8 -49.76 31.73 -22.32
C ASP A 8 -51.12 31.12 -21.93
N ILE A 9 -52.19 31.86 -22.18
CA ILE A 9 -53.50 31.28 -22.51
C ILE A 9 -54.05 32.04 -23.73
N ASN A 10 -53.73 31.54 -24.92
CA ASN A 10 -54.48 31.89 -26.12
C ASN A 10 -55.86 31.20 -26.08
N GLY A 11 -56.87 31.82 -26.70
CA GLY A 11 -58.13 31.15 -27.01
C GLY A 11 -57.98 30.15 -28.17
N PRO A 12 -59.07 29.45 -28.51
CA PRO A 12 -59.52 29.54 -29.89
C PRO A 12 -61.02 29.89 -30.02
N GLU A 13 -61.46 30.08 -31.26
CA GLU A 13 -62.74 30.66 -31.65
C GLU A 13 -63.81 29.61 -32.02
N GLU A 14 -65.04 30.11 -32.24
CA GLU A 14 -66.11 29.61 -33.12
C GLU A 14 -66.74 28.20 -32.95
N GLY A 15 -68.05 28.14 -33.22
CA GLY A 15 -68.86 26.93 -33.30
C GLY A 15 -70.35 27.27 -33.48
N ALA A 16 -70.91 27.06 -34.67
CA ALA A 16 -72.20 27.64 -35.07
C ALA A 16 -73.31 26.62 -35.41
N GLY A 17 -74.57 27.08 -35.27
CA GLY A 17 -75.78 26.47 -35.85
C GLY A 17 -76.75 25.78 -34.87
N ALA A 18 -77.97 25.38 -35.24
CA ALA A 18 -78.85 25.82 -36.34
C ALA A 18 -80.25 25.13 -36.26
N ALA A 19 -81.31 25.85 -36.67
CA ALA A 19 -82.58 25.36 -37.25
C ALA A 19 -83.63 24.53 -36.44
N GLY A 20 -84.92 24.86 -36.66
CA GLY A 20 -86.11 23.99 -36.48
C GLY A 20 -86.90 24.13 -35.16
N GLY A 21 -88.24 24.02 -35.12
CA GLY A 21 -89.25 23.96 -36.20
C GLY A 21 -90.61 23.31 -35.80
N ARG A 22 -91.73 23.75 -36.42
CA ARG A 22 -93.15 23.28 -36.29
C ARG A 22 -93.81 23.51 -34.90
N VAL A 23 -95.06 23.98 -34.75
CA VAL A 23 -96.36 23.83 -35.46
C VAL A 23 -97.13 22.54 -35.13
N THR A 24 -98.03 22.66 -34.15
CA THR A 24 -99.41 22.10 -34.01
C THR A 24 -100.14 23.02 -33.00
N GLY A 25 -101.45 23.26 -32.98
CA GLY A 25 -102.54 22.79 -33.85
C GLY A 25 -103.60 22.01 -33.05
N ASP A 26 -104.70 22.66 -32.61
CA ASP A 26 -106.07 22.12 -32.57
C ASP A 26 -107.13 23.03 -31.89
N GLY A 27 -108.40 22.80 -32.27
CA GLY A 27 -109.69 23.36 -31.82
C GLY A 27 -110.82 22.88 -32.76
N PRO A 28 -112.11 23.30 -32.70
CA PRO A 28 -112.87 24.04 -31.68
C PRO A 28 -113.62 23.03 -30.75
N PRO A 29 -114.98 22.86 -30.62
CA PRO A 29 -116.20 23.58 -31.07
C PRO A 29 -116.62 24.72 -30.09
N ARG A 30 -117.72 25.49 -30.18
CA ARG A 30 -118.93 25.64 -31.05
C ARG A 30 -120.17 24.74 -30.86
N ASP A 31 -121.04 25.13 -29.92
CA ASP A 31 -122.52 24.96 -30.00
C ASP A 31 -123.20 26.33 -29.69
N SER A 32 -124.35 26.79 -30.21
CA SER A 32 -125.50 26.23 -30.98
C SER A 32 -126.80 26.05 -30.16
N ALA A 33 -127.51 27.14 -29.81
CA ALA A 33 -128.91 27.06 -29.30
C ALA A 33 -129.76 28.34 -29.46
N THR A 34 -130.83 28.25 -30.26
CA THR A 34 -132.10 29.04 -30.27
C THR A 34 -133.19 28.13 -30.91
N PRO A 35 -134.49 28.48 -31.03
CA PRO A 35 -135.37 29.44 -30.33
C PRO A 35 -136.66 28.78 -29.75
N VAL A 36 -137.52 29.51 -29.01
CA VAL A 36 -138.98 29.21 -28.86
C VAL A 36 -139.82 30.51 -28.65
N PRO A 37 -140.99 30.70 -29.29
CA PRO A 37 -141.93 31.80 -29.05
C PRO A 37 -143.32 31.37 -28.52
N SER A 38 -144.18 32.35 -28.19
CA SER A 38 -145.66 32.25 -28.02
C SER A 38 -146.20 31.46 -26.79
N PRO A 39 -147.50 31.55 -26.42
CA PRO A 39 -148.65 32.16 -27.13
C PRO A 39 -149.46 33.22 -26.34
N ALA A 40 -150.56 33.68 -26.95
CA ALA A 40 -151.54 34.61 -26.38
C ALA A 40 -152.86 33.92 -25.97
N GLY A 41 -153.70 34.63 -25.18
CA GLY A 41 -155.08 34.25 -24.85
C GLY A 41 -155.42 34.46 -23.37
N ALA A 42 -156.66 34.75 -22.98
CA ALA A 42 -157.85 35.05 -23.78
C ALA A 42 -158.84 35.92 -22.97
N SER A 43 -159.61 36.77 -23.63
CA SER A 43 -160.65 37.61 -23.01
C SER A 43 -161.99 36.88 -22.91
N ALA A 44 -162.55 36.81 -21.69
CA ALA A 44 -163.85 36.21 -21.44
C ALA A 44 -164.99 37.20 -21.77
N VAL A 45 -165.55 37.10 -22.98
CA VAL A 45 -166.76 37.86 -23.36
C VAL A 45 -167.99 37.13 -22.83
N ALA A 46 -168.78 37.79 -21.98
CA ALA A 46 -170.01 37.24 -21.43
C ALA A 46 -171.05 36.94 -22.53
N ARG A 47 -171.81 35.84 -22.39
CA ARG A 47 -172.81 35.43 -23.38
C ARG A 47 -174.16 36.07 -23.10
N VAL A 48 -174.83 36.50 -24.16
CA VAL A 48 -176.23 36.94 -24.08
C VAL A 48 -177.10 35.72 -23.76
N GLY A 49 -177.66 35.67 -22.54
CA GLY A 49 -178.57 34.61 -22.10
C GLY A 49 -178.42 34.16 -20.65
N ASP A 50 -177.36 34.58 -19.93
CA ASP A 50 -177.23 34.25 -18.50
C ASP A 50 -178.39 34.84 -17.67
N PRO A 51 -178.91 34.09 -16.67
CA PRO A 51 -179.99 34.57 -15.82
C PRO A 51 -179.49 35.70 -14.93
N VAL A 52 -179.89 36.94 -15.27
CA VAL A 52 -179.70 38.11 -14.41
C VAL A 52 -180.36 37.82 -13.06
N THR A 53 -179.55 37.52 -12.05
CA THR A 53 -180.08 37.30 -10.71
C THR A 53 -180.58 38.65 -10.19
N ILE A 54 -181.85 38.71 -9.83
CA ILE A 54 -182.48 39.93 -9.32
C ILE A 54 -182.48 39.82 -7.80
N TRP A 55 -181.82 40.76 -7.13
CA TRP A 55 -181.80 40.84 -5.66
C TRP A 55 -182.59 42.07 -5.18
N PRO A 56 -183.37 41.97 -4.10
CA PRO A 56 -184.03 43.14 -3.51
C PRO A 56 -182.98 44.11 -2.93
N CYS A 57 -183.10 45.39 -3.28
CA CYS A 57 -182.27 46.47 -2.75
C CYS A 57 -182.30 46.48 -1.21
N ALA A 58 -181.14 46.44 -0.57
CA ALA A 58 -181.01 46.37 0.89
C ALA A 58 -181.54 47.61 1.65
N ASN A 59 -181.94 48.68 0.94
CA ASN A 59 -182.59 49.86 1.50
C ASN A 59 -184.12 49.88 1.31
N CYS A 60 -184.59 49.58 0.10
CA CYS A 60 -185.97 49.86 -0.33
C CYS A 60 -186.70 48.67 -0.99
N GLY A 61 -186.08 47.48 -1.00
CA GLY A 61 -186.68 46.24 -1.53
C GLY A 61 -186.83 46.16 -3.05
N ARG A 62 -186.64 47.26 -3.81
CA ARG A 62 -186.74 47.26 -5.28
C ARG A 62 -185.80 46.22 -5.93
N PRO A 63 -186.24 45.53 -6.99
CA PRO A 63 -185.39 44.58 -7.72
C PRO A 63 -184.17 45.26 -8.35
N VAL A 64 -182.97 44.84 -7.97
CA VAL A 64 -181.69 45.28 -8.54
C VAL A 64 -181.11 44.14 -9.40
N PRO A 65 -180.86 44.36 -10.70
CA PRO A 65 -180.24 43.36 -11.56
C PRO A 65 -178.75 43.21 -11.23
N GLN A 66 -178.29 41.99 -10.95
CA GLN A 66 -176.86 41.71 -10.78
C GLN A 66 -176.16 41.56 -12.14
N PRO A 67 -174.98 42.17 -12.36
CA PRO A 67 -174.22 41.94 -13.59
C PRO A 67 -173.65 40.50 -13.59
N PRO A 68 -173.85 39.71 -14.65
CA PRO A 68 -173.32 38.36 -14.73
C PRO A 68 -171.78 38.40 -14.70
N GLY A 69 -171.17 37.59 -13.82
CA GLY A 69 -169.71 37.54 -13.64
C GLY A 69 -169.10 38.63 -12.76
N ALA A 70 -169.89 39.57 -12.20
CA ALA A 70 -169.37 40.54 -11.23
C ALA A 70 -169.01 39.85 -9.90
N VAL A 71 -167.76 40.04 -9.44
CA VAL A 71 -167.24 39.47 -8.18
C VAL A 71 -167.97 40.04 -6.94
N ARG A 72 -168.62 41.20 -7.06
CA ARG A 72 -169.39 41.85 -5.99
C ARG A 72 -170.86 41.99 -6.38
N ALA A 73 -171.75 41.60 -5.48
CA ALA A 73 -173.18 41.85 -5.63
C ALA A 73 -173.51 43.34 -5.41
N VAL A 74 -174.23 43.94 -6.35
CA VAL A 74 -174.79 45.29 -6.28
C VAL A 74 -175.94 45.30 -5.26
N ARG A 75 -175.65 45.72 -4.03
CA ARG A 75 -176.59 45.66 -2.88
C ARG A 75 -177.67 46.75 -2.86
N TYR A 76 -177.56 47.79 -3.69
CA TYR A 76 -178.46 48.95 -3.72
C TYR A 76 -178.76 49.38 -5.17
N CYS A 77 -179.93 49.99 -5.40
CA CYS A 77 -180.27 50.57 -6.71
C CYS A 77 -179.23 51.62 -7.16
N LEU A 78 -178.83 51.60 -8.43
CA LEU A 78 -178.05 52.69 -9.03
C LEU A 78 -178.94 53.90 -9.38
N ASP A 79 -180.23 53.66 -9.59
CA ASP A 79 -181.21 54.46 -10.34
C ASP A 79 -181.52 55.86 -9.79
N ASN A 80 -180.85 56.30 -8.73
CA ASN A 80 -180.99 57.62 -8.08
C ASN A 80 -179.64 58.07 -7.47
N GLU A 81 -178.56 58.14 -8.26
CA GLU A 81 -177.23 58.63 -7.82
C GLU A 81 -176.68 57.97 -6.54
N GLY A 82 -177.04 56.71 -6.28
CA GLY A 82 -176.67 56.00 -5.05
C GLY A 82 -177.42 56.43 -3.79
N ALA A 83 -178.49 57.23 -3.88
CA ALA A 83 -179.28 57.70 -2.75
C ALA A 83 -179.82 56.55 -1.85
N CYS A 84 -180.09 55.36 -2.39
CA CYS A 84 -180.44 54.20 -1.58
C CYS A 84 -179.27 53.63 -0.75
N ALA A 85 -178.02 53.75 -1.23
CA ALA A 85 -176.84 53.45 -0.43
C ALA A 85 -176.57 54.56 0.59
N GLY A 86 -176.81 55.82 0.21
CA GLY A 86 -176.76 57.00 1.07
C GLY A 86 -177.73 56.91 2.26
N GLU A 87 -179.04 56.76 2.02
CA GLU A 87 -180.05 56.53 3.05
C GLU A 87 -179.71 55.34 3.96
N ALA A 88 -179.26 54.22 3.38
CA ALA A 88 -178.90 53.05 4.17
C ALA A 88 -177.68 53.31 5.06
N ARG A 89 -176.72 54.12 4.60
CA ARG A 89 -175.58 54.58 5.40
C ARG A 89 -176.03 55.56 6.48
N GLU A 90 -176.85 56.55 6.15
CA GLU A 90 -177.34 57.56 7.10
C GLU A 90 -178.25 56.93 8.17
N ARG A 91 -179.07 55.94 7.80
CA ARG A 91 -179.87 55.14 8.74
C ARG A 91 -179.00 54.23 9.61
N ARG A 92 -177.84 53.75 9.11
CA ARG A 92 -176.82 53.06 9.92
C ARG A 92 -176.07 54.03 10.83
N GLU A 93 -175.76 55.24 10.40
CA GLU A 93 -175.12 56.29 11.20
C GLU A 93 -176.05 56.74 12.35
N ARG A 94 -177.33 57.02 12.07
CA ARG A 94 -178.36 57.23 13.12
C ARG A 94 -178.59 56.00 14.01
N GLY A 95 -178.29 54.80 13.52
CA GLY A 95 -178.31 53.55 14.30
C GLY A 95 -177.03 53.30 15.11
N ARG A 96 -175.91 53.94 14.77
CA ARG A 96 -174.59 53.83 15.43
C ARG A 96 -174.60 54.56 16.77
N ASP A 97 -175.28 55.72 16.82
CA ASP A 97 -175.47 56.53 18.03
C ASP A 97 -176.67 56.06 18.89
N ALA A 98 -177.45 55.08 18.42
CA ALA A 98 -178.63 54.58 19.13
C ALA A 98 -178.25 53.56 20.22
N PRO A 99 -178.53 53.83 21.51
CA PRO A 99 -178.06 52.99 22.61
C PRO A 99 -178.75 51.62 22.62
N GLY A 100 -177.94 50.55 22.68
CA GLY A 100 -178.40 49.16 22.79
C GLY A 100 -178.01 48.29 21.59
N LEU A 101 -178.83 47.28 21.31
CA LEU A 101 -178.52 46.23 20.33
C LEU A 101 -178.32 46.77 18.90
N THR A 102 -178.98 47.87 18.55
CA THR A 102 -178.86 48.55 17.25
C THR A 102 -177.45 49.07 16.97
N GLY A 103 -176.81 49.71 17.96
CA GLY A 103 -175.43 50.18 17.85
C GLY A 103 -174.43 49.03 17.75
N GLN A 104 -174.67 47.92 18.45
CA GLN A 104 -173.86 46.70 18.35
C GLN A 104 -173.94 46.07 16.95
N VAL A 105 -175.13 46.00 16.36
CA VAL A 105 -175.32 45.54 14.97
C VAL A 105 -174.63 46.49 13.99
N ALA A 106 -174.73 47.81 14.17
CA ALA A 106 -174.04 48.79 13.32
C ALA A 106 -172.51 48.62 13.38
N ALA A 107 -171.93 48.41 14.57
CA ALA A 107 -170.51 48.15 14.75
C ALA A 107 -170.05 46.82 14.13
N ALA A 108 -170.89 45.79 14.15
CA ALA A 108 -170.62 44.52 13.47
C ALA A 108 -170.54 44.69 11.95
N TRP A 109 -171.45 45.46 11.34
CA TRP A 109 -171.39 45.78 9.90
C TRP A 109 -170.12 46.56 9.53
N GLU A 110 -169.62 47.45 10.39
CA GLU A 110 -168.36 48.17 10.15
C GLU A 110 -167.11 47.28 10.28
N MET A 111 -167.18 46.18 11.04
CA MET A 111 -166.14 45.15 11.01
C MET A 111 -166.22 44.32 9.73
N VAL A 112 -167.42 43.99 9.24
CA VAL A 112 -167.60 43.34 7.93
C VAL A 112 -167.07 44.22 6.79
N GLU A 113 -167.39 45.52 6.76
CA GLU A 113 -166.91 46.45 5.72
C GLU A 113 -165.38 46.60 5.72
N ARG A 114 -164.75 46.56 6.92
CA ARG A 114 -163.28 46.49 7.04
C ARG A 114 -162.69 45.16 6.58
N MET A 115 -163.38 44.04 6.82
CA MET A 115 -162.97 42.73 6.31
C MET A 115 -163.14 42.62 4.79
N GLU A 116 -164.24 43.12 4.23
CA GLU A 116 -164.45 43.24 2.77
C GLU A 116 -163.31 44.09 2.16
N LYS A 117 -162.99 45.26 2.72
CA LYS A 117 -161.87 46.11 2.24
C LYS A 117 -160.48 45.48 2.43
N ALA A 118 -160.26 44.67 3.47
CA ALA A 118 -159.01 43.93 3.64
C ALA A 118 -158.89 42.78 2.64
N ALA A 119 -159.99 42.06 2.36
CA ALA A 119 -160.05 41.04 1.32
C ALA A 119 -159.84 41.65 -0.07
N ASP A 120 -160.33 42.87 -0.32
CA ASP A 120 -160.06 43.61 -1.56
C ASP A 120 -158.57 43.89 -1.75
N LEU A 121 -157.90 44.45 -0.73
CA LEU A 121 -156.46 44.76 -0.81
C LEU A 121 -155.61 43.49 -0.97
N LEU A 122 -156.03 42.36 -0.38
CA LEU A 122 -155.42 41.06 -0.58
C LEU A 122 -155.71 40.49 -1.98
N ALA A 123 -156.91 40.70 -2.53
CA ALA A 123 -157.26 40.28 -3.88
C ALA A 123 -156.52 41.11 -4.94
N ASP A 124 -156.34 42.41 -4.72
CA ASP A 124 -155.55 43.29 -5.58
C ASP A 124 -154.05 42.95 -5.51
N SER A 125 -153.50 42.65 -4.32
CA SER A 125 -152.10 42.23 -4.20
C SER A 125 -151.85 40.85 -4.80
N LEU A 126 -152.74 39.88 -4.57
CA LEU A 126 -152.70 38.56 -5.22
C LEU A 126 -152.86 38.69 -6.74
N THR A 127 -153.76 39.55 -7.22
CA THR A 127 -153.93 39.79 -8.66
C THR A 127 -152.69 40.47 -9.24
N ALA A 128 -152.03 41.38 -8.52
CA ALA A 128 -150.79 42.01 -8.95
C ALA A 128 -149.63 40.98 -9.05
N GLU A 129 -149.42 40.14 -8.04
CA GLU A 129 -148.33 39.14 -8.04
C GLU A 129 -148.61 37.94 -8.96
N LEU A 130 -149.87 37.48 -9.07
CA LEU A 130 -150.28 36.38 -9.96
C LEU A 130 -150.61 36.84 -11.39
N SER A 131 -150.65 38.15 -11.67
CA SER A 131 -150.72 38.65 -13.05
C SER A 131 -149.50 38.19 -13.84
N VAL A 132 -149.67 38.06 -15.17
CA VAL A 132 -148.55 37.71 -16.07
C VAL A 132 -147.34 38.63 -15.85
N ALA A 133 -147.56 39.93 -15.69
CA ALA A 133 -146.50 40.91 -15.43
C ALA A 133 -145.87 40.80 -14.02
N GLY A 134 -146.62 40.31 -13.02
CA GLY A 134 -146.11 40.00 -11.68
C GLY A 134 -145.22 38.76 -11.68
N VAL A 135 -145.70 37.68 -12.31
CA VAL A 135 -144.95 36.44 -12.51
C VAL A 135 -143.70 36.67 -13.36
N GLU A 136 -143.81 37.42 -14.46
CA GLU A 136 -142.66 37.81 -15.29
C GLU A 136 -141.63 38.63 -14.51
N ARG A 137 -142.06 39.53 -13.61
CA ARG A 137 -141.15 40.27 -12.72
C ARG A 137 -140.42 39.34 -11.75
N ARG A 138 -141.13 38.41 -11.10
CA ARG A 138 -140.50 37.41 -10.20
C ARG A 138 -139.57 36.47 -10.95
N VAL A 139 -139.93 36.05 -12.17
CA VAL A 139 -139.07 35.24 -13.04
C VAL A 139 -137.84 36.04 -13.50
N ALA A 140 -137.96 37.33 -13.77
CA ALA A 140 -136.81 38.20 -14.09
C ALA A 140 -135.91 38.46 -12.88
N GLU A 141 -136.49 38.63 -11.68
CA GLU A 141 -135.79 38.75 -10.40
C GLU A 141 -134.97 37.50 -10.11
N VAL A 142 -135.60 36.31 -10.10
CA VAL A 142 -134.94 35.01 -9.89
C VAL A 142 -133.90 34.72 -10.99
N ARG A 143 -134.14 35.09 -12.25
CA ARG A 143 -133.13 34.97 -13.32
C ARG A 143 -131.93 35.89 -13.09
N ALA A 144 -132.16 37.11 -12.58
CA ALA A 144 -131.08 38.03 -12.23
C ALA A 144 -130.32 37.58 -10.98
N GLU A 145 -130.97 36.91 -10.03
CA GLU A 145 -130.34 36.26 -8.88
C GLU A 145 -129.46 35.09 -9.31
N ALA A 146 -130.02 34.13 -10.05
CA ALA A 146 -129.27 32.99 -10.59
C ALA A 146 -128.09 33.44 -11.50
N ALA A 147 -128.24 34.53 -12.24
CA ALA A 147 -127.15 35.12 -13.03
C ALA A 147 -126.05 35.74 -12.14
N ARG A 148 -126.41 36.37 -11.00
CA ARG A 148 -125.43 36.86 -10.01
C ARG A 148 -124.71 35.70 -9.33
N GLU A 149 -125.44 34.67 -8.90
CA GLU A 149 -124.86 33.47 -8.28
C GLU A 149 -123.90 32.73 -9.22
N LEU A 150 -124.29 32.56 -10.49
CA LEU A 150 -123.42 31.96 -11.51
C LEU A 150 -122.17 32.80 -11.77
N ALA A 151 -122.28 34.13 -11.82
CA ALA A 151 -121.13 35.02 -11.97
C ALA A 151 -120.19 34.95 -10.75
N THR A 152 -120.73 34.89 -9.53
CA THR A 152 -119.95 34.66 -8.30
C THR A 152 -119.21 33.32 -8.38
N ALA A 153 -119.92 32.21 -8.65
CA ALA A 153 -119.34 30.87 -8.73
C ALA A 153 -118.28 30.73 -9.83
N GLN A 154 -118.44 31.42 -10.97
CA GLN A 154 -117.40 31.53 -12.00
C GLN A 154 -116.18 32.29 -11.48
N SER A 155 -116.37 33.44 -10.84
CA SER A 155 -115.25 34.23 -10.28
C SER A 155 -114.48 33.47 -9.17
N GLU A 156 -115.19 32.73 -8.32
CA GLU A 156 -114.60 31.88 -7.27
C GLU A 156 -113.82 30.70 -7.86
N ARG A 157 -114.34 30.08 -8.92
CA ARG A 157 -113.63 29.06 -9.70
C ARG A 157 -112.35 29.63 -10.30
N ASP A 158 -112.41 30.79 -10.95
CA ASP A 158 -111.26 31.41 -11.61
C ASP A 158 -110.20 31.89 -10.61
N ILE A 159 -110.61 32.31 -9.40
CA ILE A 159 -109.70 32.59 -8.28
C ILE A 159 -109.08 31.29 -7.77
N SER A 160 -109.85 30.21 -7.64
CA SER A 160 -109.36 28.91 -7.17
C SER A 160 -108.42 28.24 -8.17
N GLN A 161 -108.67 28.40 -9.47
CA GLN A 161 -107.77 27.92 -10.53
C GLN A 161 -106.44 28.68 -10.50
N ARG A 162 -106.46 30.02 -10.45
CA ARG A 162 -105.24 30.83 -10.32
C ARG A 162 -104.43 30.47 -9.07
N ARG A 163 -105.07 30.34 -7.90
CA ARG A 163 -104.40 29.87 -6.67
C ARG A 163 -103.81 28.46 -6.79
N ALA A 164 -104.45 27.56 -7.52
CA ALA A 164 -103.92 26.23 -7.77
C ALA A 164 -102.71 26.25 -8.71
N ASP A 165 -102.70 27.14 -9.71
CA ASP A 165 -101.57 27.31 -10.64
C ASP A 165 -100.40 28.09 -10.03
N GLU A 166 -100.67 29.09 -9.19
CA GLU A 166 -99.70 29.75 -8.32
C GLU A 166 -99.02 28.71 -7.40
N ALA A 167 -99.80 27.91 -6.67
CA ALA A 167 -99.26 26.86 -5.80
C ALA A 167 -98.49 25.76 -6.56
N ARG A 168 -98.87 25.45 -7.81
CA ARG A 168 -98.11 24.55 -8.70
C ARG A 168 -96.76 25.15 -9.09
N GLN A 169 -96.71 26.44 -9.43
CA GLN A 169 -95.47 27.14 -9.78
C GLN A 169 -94.54 27.26 -8.57
N GLU A 170 -95.07 27.60 -7.38
CA GLU A 170 -94.31 27.60 -6.13
C GLU A 170 -93.74 26.21 -5.81
N ALA A 171 -94.54 25.15 -5.95
CA ALA A 171 -94.11 23.78 -5.73
C ALA A 171 -93.07 23.29 -6.77
N ALA A 172 -93.18 23.73 -8.03
CA ALA A 172 -92.18 23.46 -9.06
C ALA A 172 -90.84 24.14 -8.72
N GLY A 173 -90.85 25.45 -8.48
CA GLY A 173 -89.64 26.19 -8.09
C GLY A 173 -89.03 25.72 -6.76
N ALA A 174 -89.84 25.20 -5.83
CA ALA A 174 -89.35 24.56 -4.61
C ALA A 174 -88.61 23.23 -4.91
N ARG A 175 -89.11 22.42 -5.84
CA ARG A 175 -88.44 21.18 -6.29
C ARG A 175 -87.16 21.49 -7.06
N GLU A 176 -87.15 22.51 -7.90
CA GLU A 176 -85.95 22.96 -8.63
C GLU A 176 -84.85 23.42 -7.67
N ARG A 177 -85.20 24.23 -6.66
CA ARG A 177 -84.26 24.63 -5.59
C ARG A 177 -83.75 23.44 -4.78
N ALA A 178 -84.60 22.46 -4.47
CA ALA A 178 -84.18 21.25 -3.77
C ALA A 178 -83.20 20.42 -4.62
N ALA A 179 -83.52 20.16 -5.90
CA ALA A 179 -82.65 19.42 -6.81
C ALA A 179 -81.31 20.14 -7.06
N ALA A 180 -81.31 21.47 -7.15
CA ALA A 180 -80.09 22.27 -7.24
C ALA A 180 -79.21 22.12 -5.99
N ALA A 181 -79.80 22.21 -4.79
CA ALA A 181 -79.10 22.02 -3.52
C ALA A 181 -78.59 20.58 -3.32
N GLU A 182 -79.34 19.57 -3.78
CA GLU A 182 -78.89 18.17 -3.78
C GLU A 182 -77.71 17.95 -4.73
N ALA A 183 -77.74 18.56 -5.93
CA ALA A 183 -76.63 18.50 -6.88
C ALA A 183 -75.37 19.25 -6.36
N GLU A 184 -75.55 20.37 -5.66
CA GLU A 184 -74.46 21.10 -5.01
C GLU A 184 -73.86 20.32 -3.84
N ALA A 185 -74.70 19.74 -2.98
CA ALA A 185 -74.26 18.83 -1.92
C ALA A 185 -73.59 17.56 -2.49
N GLY A 186 -73.97 17.12 -3.69
CA GLY A 186 -73.28 16.09 -4.46
C GLY A 186 -71.84 16.49 -4.79
N ARG A 187 -71.67 17.60 -5.53
CA ARG A 187 -70.34 18.14 -5.91
C ARG A 187 -69.45 18.37 -4.69
N ALA A 188 -69.96 19.00 -3.63
CA ALA A 188 -69.21 19.25 -2.41
C ALA A 188 -68.72 17.96 -1.71
N ARG A 189 -69.47 16.86 -1.79
CA ARG A 189 -69.05 15.54 -1.29
C ARG A 189 -67.98 14.89 -2.17
N GLU A 190 -68.05 15.09 -3.48
CA GLU A 190 -67.04 14.59 -4.43
C GLU A 190 -65.72 15.36 -4.32
N GLU A 191 -65.78 16.68 -4.19
CA GLU A 191 -64.64 17.54 -3.89
C GLU A 191 -64.00 17.19 -2.54
N ALA A 192 -64.80 16.98 -1.49
CA ALA A 192 -64.30 16.53 -0.19
C ALA A 192 -63.62 15.16 -0.27
N ARG A 193 -64.21 14.18 -0.99
CA ARG A 193 -63.59 12.87 -1.24
C ARG A 193 -62.26 13.00 -2.00
N ALA A 194 -62.19 13.86 -3.02
CA ALA A 194 -60.97 14.11 -3.77
C ALA A 194 -59.90 14.83 -2.91
N ALA A 195 -60.29 15.70 -1.98
CA ALA A 195 -59.40 16.33 -1.02
C ALA A 195 -58.83 15.32 0.00
N PHE A 196 -59.67 14.43 0.54
CA PHE A 196 -59.19 13.33 1.40
C PHE A 196 -58.26 12.39 0.66
N ALA A 197 -58.62 11.93 -0.55
CA ALA A 197 -57.75 11.07 -1.36
C ALA A 197 -56.38 11.70 -1.66
N LYS A 198 -56.34 13.03 -1.92
CA LYS A 198 -55.08 13.78 -2.08
C LYS A 198 -54.26 13.86 -0.79
N ARG A 199 -54.90 14.09 0.36
CA ARG A 199 -54.24 14.07 1.67
C ARG A 199 -53.65 12.70 1.98
N ASP A 200 -54.41 11.64 1.75
CA ASP A 200 -54.05 10.28 2.12
C ASP A 200 -52.92 9.76 1.23
N ALA A 201 -52.94 10.07 -0.08
CA ALA A 201 -51.82 9.82 -0.99
C ALA A 201 -50.56 10.64 -0.63
N ALA A 202 -50.72 11.90 -0.18
CA ALA A 202 -49.59 12.71 0.28
C ALA A 202 -49.00 12.20 1.62
N GLN A 203 -49.83 11.62 2.50
CA GLN A 203 -49.37 10.95 3.72
C GLN A 203 -48.61 9.66 3.37
N GLN A 204 -49.14 8.82 2.49
CA GLN A 204 -48.44 7.61 2.00
C GLN A 204 -47.08 7.96 1.39
N ALA A 205 -47.00 8.96 0.51
CA ALA A 205 -45.75 9.42 -0.07
C ALA A 205 -44.76 9.98 0.97
N TRP A 206 -45.24 10.53 2.09
CA TRP A 206 -44.39 10.97 3.22
C TRP A 206 -43.89 9.78 4.06
N GLU A 207 -44.75 8.79 4.30
CA GLU A 207 -44.41 7.55 5.01
C GLU A 207 -43.38 6.74 4.21
N GLU A 208 -43.59 6.54 2.90
CA GLU A 208 -42.62 5.92 1.98
C GLU A 208 -41.29 6.68 1.95
N ALA A 209 -41.31 8.01 1.84
CA ALA A 209 -40.10 8.82 1.86
C ALA A 209 -39.36 8.74 3.22
N HIS A 210 -40.10 8.59 4.32
CA HIS A 210 -39.52 8.40 5.65
C HIS A 210 -38.87 7.01 5.80
N GLU A 211 -39.52 5.94 5.32
CA GLU A 211 -38.93 4.60 5.28
C GLU A 211 -37.67 4.56 4.40
N ILE A 212 -37.70 5.16 3.20
CA ILE A 212 -36.52 5.27 2.33
C ILE A 212 -35.39 6.04 3.02
N ALA A 213 -35.69 7.11 3.76
CA ALA A 213 -34.70 7.85 4.53
C ALA A 213 -34.11 7.03 5.69
N GLN A 214 -34.93 6.22 6.40
CA GLN A 214 -34.45 5.29 7.42
C GLN A 214 -33.57 4.18 6.81
N GLN A 215 -33.95 3.62 5.68
CA GLN A 215 -33.16 2.61 4.96
C GLN A 215 -31.82 3.19 4.46
N ALA A 216 -31.81 4.42 3.96
CA ALA A 216 -30.59 5.12 3.58
C ALA A 216 -29.67 5.39 4.79
N MET A 217 -30.23 5.75 5.95
CA MET A 217 -29.47 5.91 7.21
C MET A 217 -28.84 4.59 7.66
N THR A 218 -29.59 3.48 7.67
CA THR A 218 -29.04 2.17 8.10
C THR A 218 -28.02 1.61 7.12
N ALA A 219 -28.25 1.77 5.81
CA ALA A 219 -27.28 1.41 4.78
C ALA A 219 -25.99 2.24 4.89
N LYS A 220 -26.10 3.55 5.18
CA LYS A 220 -24.93 4.41 5.44
C LYS A 220 -24.14 3.93 6.66
N LEU A 221 -24.80 3.66 7.79
CA LEU A 221 -24.15 3.17 9.01
C LEU A 221 -23.49 1.80 8.79
N ALA A 222 -24.10 0.91 8.01
CA ALA A 222 -23.47 -0.36 7.62
C ALA A 222 -22.20 -0.13 6.79
N ALA A 223 -22.24 0.76 5.80
CA ALA A 223 -21.09 1.15 4.97
C ALA A 223 -20.01 1.97 5.71
N GLU A 224 -20.35 2.58 6.85
CA GLU A 224 -19.38 3.15 7.79
C GLU A 224 -18.70 2.01 8.57
N SER A 225 -19.48 1.09 9.17
CA SER A 225 -18.92 -0.03 9.92
C SER A 225 -18.04 -1.00 9.08
N GLU A 226 -18.30 -1.16 7.78
CA GLU A 226 -17.42 -1.97 6.92
C GLU A 226 -16.16 -1.21 6.51
N ARG A 227 -16.21 0.13 6.37
CA ARG A 227 -14.99 0.94 6.19
C ARG A 227 -14.10 0.88 7.43
N ASP A 228 -14.68 0.93 8.63
CA ASP A 228 -13.94 0.78 9.88
C ASP A 228 -13.27 -0.61 9.99
N ARG A 229 -13.96 -1.69 9.57
CA ARG A 229 -13.37 -3.04 9.48
C ARG A 229 -12.25 -3.15 8.45
N ILE A 230 -12.39 -2.49 7.30
CA ILE A 230 -11.34 -2.46 6.26
C ILE A 230 -10.11 -1.69 6.78
N ALA A 231 -10.30 -0.54 7.42
CA ALA A 231 -9.22 0.23 8.03
C ALA A 231 -8.51 -0.56 9.16
N ALA A 232 -9.28 -1.28 10.00
CA ALA A 232 -8.70 -2.16 11.02
C ALA A 232 -7.83 -3.26 10.38
N ARG A 233 -8.32 -3.97 9.36
CA ARG A 233 -7.55 -4.96 8.60
C ARG A 233 -6.33 -4.36 7.91
N GLU A 234 -6.42 -3.14 7.40
CA GLU A 234 -5.28 -2.43 6.82
C GLU A 234 -4.20 -2.16 7.87
N THR A 235 -4.56 -1.70 9.07
CA THR A 235 -3.60 -1.54 10.17
C THR A 235 -3.01 -2.87 10.67
N GLU A 236 -3.79 -3.95 10.70
CA GLU A 236 -3.29 -5.31 11.01
C GLU A 236 -2.27 -5.79 9.96
N LEU A 237 -2.56 -5.58 8.67
CA LEU A 237 -1.67 -5.96 7.57
C LEU A 237 -0.40 -5.10 7.53
N LEU A 238 -0.49 -3.80 7.81
CA LEU A 238 0.68 -2.92 7.94
C LEU A 238 1.56 -3.36 9.12
N ALA A 239 0.97 -3.63 10.29
CA ALA A 239 1.71 -4.15 11.43
C ALA A 239 2.38 -5.51 11.14
N ALA A 240 1.74 -6.40 10.37
CA ALA A 240 2.34 -7.66 9.93
C ALA A 240 3.50 -7.47 8.92
N LEU A 241 3.40 -6.47 8.04
CA LEU A 241 4.48 -6.09 7.11
C LEU A 241 5.66 -5.45 7.86
N GLU A 242 5.41 -4.64 8.89
CA GLU A 242 6.46 -4.09 9.74
C GLU A 242 7.13 -5.18 10.60
N ALA A 243 6.35 -6.11 11.17
CA ALA A 243 6.88 -7.25 11.91
C ALA A 243 7.76 -8.15 11.04
N THR A 244 7.28 -8.57 9.85
CA THR A 244 8.08 -9.40 8.92
C THR A 244 9.31 -8.65 8.37
N ARG A 245 9.24 -7.32 8.20
CA ARG A 245 10.42 -6.49 7.90
C ARG A 245 11.43 -6.48 9.06
N ALA A 246 10.98 -6.38 10.30
CA ALA A 246 11.85 -6.46 11.47
C ALA A 246 12.48 -7.86 11.62
N GLU A 247 11.73 -8.93 11.36
CA GLU A 247 12.26 -10.30 11.31
C GLU A 247 13.33 -10.46 10.23
N LEU A 248 13.10 -9.95 9.01
CA LEU A 248 14.09 -9.98 7.92
C LEU A 248 15.38 -9.23 8.29
N VAL A 249 15.28 -8.07 8.94
CA VAL A 249 16.45 -7.33 9.44
C VAL A 249 17.18 -8.13 10.54
N ALA A 250 16.45 -8.73 11.48
CA ALA A 250 17.01 -9.55 12.55
C ALA A 250 17.54 -10.92 12.07
N LEU A 251 17.14 -11.40 10.89
CA LEU A 251 17.74 -12.54 10.21
C LEU A 251 18.99 -12.12 9.44
N HIS A 252 18.99 -10.94 8.81
CA HIS A 252 20.15 -10.40 8.11
C HIS A 252 21.30 -10.04 9.07
N SER A 253 21.00 -9.49 10.26
CA SER A 253 22.04 -9.26 11.28
C SER A 253 22.66 -10.58 11.75
N ARG A 254 21.84 -11.58 12.09
CA ARG A 254 22.31 -12.93 12.48
C ARG A 254 23.08 -13.64 11.35
N ALA A 255 22.73 -13.39 10.09
CA ALA A 255 23.51 -13.87 8.96
C ALA A 255 24.89 -13.22 8.91
N ALA A 256 24.98 -11.88 9.01
CA ALA A 256 26.25 -11.14 9.05
C ALA A 256 27.11 -11.46 10.30
N GLU A 257 26.48 -11.68 11.46
CA GLU A 257 27.13 -12.20 12.67
C GLU A 257 27.72 -13.60 12.42
N SER A 258 26.97 -14.50 11.75
CA SER A 258 27.46 -15.84 11.41
C SER A 258 28.56 -15.84 10.34
N GLU A 259 28.50 -14.92 9.38
CA GLU A 259 29.51 -14.77 8.33
C GLU A 259 30.81 -14.17 8.88
N SER A 260 30.72 -13.13 9.71
CA SER A 260 31.88 -12.55 10.39
C SER A 260 32.51 -13.53 11.40
N ALA A 261 31.70 -14.35 12.10
CA ALA A 261 32.22 -15.45 12.92
C ALA A 261 32.91 -16.54 12.09
N ALA A 262 32.36 -16.89 10.91
CA ALA A 262 32.98 -17.85 10.01
C ALA A 262 34.29 -17.31 9.38
N GLU A 263 34.36 -16.01 9.08
CA GLU A 263 35.58 -15.37 8.59
C GLU A 263 36.63 -15.23 9.69
N ALA A 264 36.24 -14.91 10.93
CA ALA A 264 37.13 -14.98 12.09
C ALA A 264 37.72 -16.39 12.26
N GLN A 265 36.89 -17.44 12.18
CA GLN A 265 37.36 -18.83 12.22
C GLN A 265 38.29 -19.20 11.04
N ARG A 266 38.07 -18.64 9.84
CA ARG A 266 38.99 -18.81 8.69
C ARG A 266 40.33 -18.13 8.95
N VAL A 267 40.33 -16.91 9.50
CA VAL A 267 41.55 -16.18 9.86
C VAL A 267 42.30 -16.89 10.99
N GLU A 268 41.62 -17.33 12.05
CA GLU A 268 42.21 -18.14 13.12
C GLU A 268 42.79 -19.46 12.58
N ALA A 269 42.07 -20.16 11.70
CA ALA A 269 42.57 -21.38 11.07
C ALA A 269 43.75 -21.13 10.12
N ALA A 270 43.80 -19.97 9.45
CA ALA A 270 44.95 -19.55 8.63
C ALA A 270 46.17 -19.21 9.49
N VAL A 271 45.99 -18.48 10.59
CA VAL A 271 47.04 -18.18 11.57
C VAL A 271 47.54 -19.45 12.25
N ALA A 272 46.66 -20.39 12.61
CA ALA A 272 47.04 -21.69 13.16
C ALA A 272 47.80 -22.57 12.15
N ARG A 273 47.44 -22.53 10.86
CA ARG A 273 48.21 -23.17 9.79
C ARG A 273 49.58 -22.53 9.62
N GLN A 274 49.66 -21.20 9.55
CA GLN A 274 50.91 -20.47 9.46
C GLN A 274 51.81 -20.79 10.66
N ALA A 275 51.32 -20.69 11.89
CA ALA A 275 52.07 -21.06 13.09
C ALA A 275 52.54 -22.53 13.10
N ALA A 276 51.74 -23.46 12.53
CA ALA A 276 52.17 -24.85 12.36
C ALA A 276 53.20 -25.02 11.22
N GLU A 277 53.18 -24.19 10.18
CA GLU A 277 54.17 -24.17 9.10
C GLU A 277 55.48 -23.50 9.53
N ASP A 278 55.40 -22.42 10.32
CA ASP A 278 56.51 -21.77 11.01
C ASP A 278 57.15 -22.72 12.03
N LEU A 279 56.35 -23.46 12.80
CA LEU A 279 56.87 -24.50 13.71
C LEU A 279 57.55 -25.63 12.91
N ARG A 280 56.99 -26.06 11.76
CA ARG A 280 57.67 -27.02 10.86
C ARG A 280 58.90 -26.41 10.19
N ALA A 281 58.97 -25.10 9.97
CA ALA A 281 60.16 -24.41 9.49
C ALA A 281 61.24 -24.37 10.57
N ALA A 282 60.91 -23.87 11.77
CA ALA A 282 61.80 -23.87 12.94
C ALA A 282 62.30 -25.27 13.34
N MET A 283 61.48 -26.32 13.19
CA MET A 283 61.91 -27.71 13.35
C MET A 283 62.89 -28.15 12.27
N ARG A 284 62.65 -27.80 10.99
CA ARG A 284 63.59 -28.08 9.88
C ARG A 284 64.88 -27.28 10.00
N ASP A 285 64.82 -26.03 10.45
CA ASP A 285 65.99 -25.18 10.71
C ASP A 285 66.75 -25.63 11.95
N GLY A 286 66.06 -26.09 13.00
CA GLY A 286 66.68 -26.72 14.17
C GLY A 286 67.34 -28.06 13.81
N GLU A 287 66.72 -28.86 12.94
CA GLU A 287 67.32 -30.08 12.40
C GLU A 287 68.48 -29.77 11.45
N ALA A 288 68.39 -28.74 10.60
CA ALA A 288 69.49 -28.29 9.75
C ALA A 288 70.64 -27.68 10.57
N GLN A 289 70.36 -26.97 11.66
CA GLN A 289 71.37 -26.51 12.63
C GLN A 289 72.00 -27.72 13.35
N ARG A 290 71.22 -28.72 13.74
CA ARG A 290 71.74 -29.98 14.31
C ARG A 290 72.59 -30.75 13.29
N GLN A 291 72.20 -30.82 12.02
CA GLN A 291 73.00 -31.44 10.97
C GLN A 291 74.28 -30.64 10.69
N ARG A 292 74.22 -29.30 10.66
CA ARG A 292 75.42 -28.44 10.56
C ARG A 292 76.33 -28.58 11.78
N ALA A 293 75.78 -28.73 12.99
CA ALA A 293 76.55 -28.95 14.21
C ALA A 293 77.18 -30.35 14.24
N LEU A 294 76.48 -31.38 13.75
CA LEU A 294 77.03 -32.73 13.57
C LEU A 294 78.08 -32.78 12.46
N GLN A 295 77.89 -32.05 11.36
CA GLN A 295 78.87 -31.90 10.29
C GLN A 295 80.10 -31.16 10.82
N ALA A 296 79.94 -30.02 11.50
CA ALA A 296 81.03 -29.27 12.12
C ALA A 296 81.73 -30.06 13.22
N ALA A 297 81.03 -30.90 14.00
CA ALA A 297 81.65 -31.83 14.94
C ALA A 297 82.44 -32.91 14.19
N SER A 298 81.89 -33.52 13.15
CA SER A 298 82.60 -34.52 12.34
C SER A 298 83.80 -33.93 11.56
N GLN A 299 83.73 -32.65 11.19
CA GLN A 299 84.83 -31.89 10.61
C GLN A 299 85.89 -31.59 11.66
N ALA A 300 85.50 -31.09 12.84
CA ALA A 300 86.42 -30.87 13.96
C ALA A 300 87.09 -32.17 14.44
N ASP A 301 86.39 -33.31 14.41
CA ASP A 301 86.95 -34.62 14.74
C ASP A 301 87.80 -35.20 13.61
N ALA A 302 87.48 -34.92 12.34
CA ALA A 302 88.35 -35.22 11.20
C ALA A 302 89.62 -34.33 11.19
N GLU A 303 89.51 -33.07 11.60
CA GLU A 303 90.60 -32.10 11.80
C GLU A 303 91.47 -32.48 13.00
N ARG A 304 90.88 -32.89 14.13
CA ARG A 304 91.61 -33.49 15.26
C ARG A 304 92.37 -34.73 14.81
N ALA A 305 91.69 -35.67 14.15
CA ALA A 305 92.33 -36.87 13.62
C ALA A 305 93.38 -36.55 12.55
N ALA A 306 93.26 -35.44 11.80
CA ALA A 306 94.26 -34.98 10.85
C ALA A 306 95.45 -34.30 11.57
N ALA A 307 95.20 -33.54 12.63
CA ALA A 307 96.23 -32.93 13.47
C ALA A 307 97.01 -33.98 14.26
N ASP A 308 96.34 -35.04 14.74
CA ASP A 308 96.98 -36.15 15.44
C ASP A 308 97.71 -37.09 14.48
N ARG A 309 97.22 -37.28 13.23
CA ARG A 309 98.03 -37.87 12.15
C ARG A 309 99.26 -37.01 11.83
N ALA A 310 99.10 -35.69 11.66
CA ALA A 310 100.20 -34.77 11.41
C ALA A 310 101.20 -34.71 12.58
N ARG A 311 100.75 -34.89 13.82
CA ARG A 311 101.61 -35.06 15.00
C ARG A 311 102.36 -36.39 14.96
N ALA A 312 101.70 -37.51 14.70
CA ALA A 312 102.37 -38.80 14.54
C ALA A 312 103.37 -38.81 13.34
N GLU A 313 103.05 -38.08 12.26
CA GLU A 313 103.95 -37.87 11.13
C GLU A 313 105.13 -36.95 11.49
N ALA A 314 104.90 -35.90 12.29
CA ALA A 314 105.97 -35.04 12.81
C ALA A 314 106.86 -35.78 13.83
N GLU A 315 106.28 -36.59 14.72
CA GLU A 315 106.98 -37.42 15.71
C GLU A 315 107.78 -38.55 15.05
N THR A 316 107.24 -39.19 14.00
CA THR A 316 108.03 -40.14 13.21
C THR A 316 109.09 -39.44 12.36
N GLN A 317 108.90 -38.19 11.94
CA GLN A 317 109.94 -37.39 11.30
C GLN A 317 111.04 -36.95 12.28
N THR A 318 110.71 -36.51 13.50
CA THR A 318 111.71 -36.17 14.52
C THR A 318 112.43 -37.42 15.03
N ALA A 319 111.75 -38.56 15.20
CA ALA A 319 112.40 -39.83 15.47
C ALA A 319 113.37 -40.26 14.34
N ARG A 320 112.97 -40.10 13.06
CA ARG A 320 113.84 -40.32 11.89
C ARG A 320 114.95 -39.27 11.73
N ALA A 321 114.88 -38.13 12.42
CA ALA A 321 115.96 -37.16 12.51
C ALA A 321 116.93 -37.51 13.64
N ALA A 322 116.40 -37.80 14.85
CA ALA A 322 117.17 -38.24 16.01
C ALA A 322 117.96 -39.53 15.73
N ALA A 323 117.34 -40.52 15.08
CA ALA A 323 118.03 -41.75 14.67
C ALA A 323 119.22 -41.48 13.75
N ARG A 324 119.10 -40.52 12.81
CA ARG A 324 120.20 -40.12 11.91
C ARG A 324 121.27 -39.29 12.62
N VAL A 325 120.92 -38.56 13.67
CA VAL A 325 121.92 -37.88 14.55
C VAL A 325 122.68 -38.89 15.40
N GLU A 326 122.02 -39.93 15.93
CA GLU A 326 122.71 -41.03 16.62
C GLU A 326 123.59 -41.85 15.68
N GLU A 327 123.12 -42.16 14.48
CA GLU A 327 123.88 -42.88 13.45
C GLU A 327 125.15 -42.11 13.05
N ALA A 328 125.02 -40.81 12.74
CA ALA A 328 126.16 -39.93 12.50
C ALA A 328 127.09 -39.78 13.73
N GLY A 329 126.55 -39.89 14.95
CA GLY A 329 127.34 -39.94 16.19
C GLY A 329 128.18 -41.22 16.28
N ARG A 330 127.58 -42.38 16.01
CA ARG A 330 128.26 -43.68 16.00
C ARG A 330 129.33 -43.74 14.91
N ASP A 331 129.06 -43.19 13.72
CA ASP A 331 130.05 -43.09 12.63
C ASP A 331 131.23 -42.17 12.99
N ARG A 332 130.96 -41.00 13.60
CA ARG A 332 132.00 -40.09 14.12
C ARG A 332 132.87 -40.80 15.16
N ASP A 333 132.26 -41.51 16.11
CA ASP A 333 132.97 -42.12 17.22
C ASP A 333 133.74 -43.38 16.76
N ALA A 334 133.23 -44.10 15.76
CA ALA A 334 133.96 -45.15 15.05
C ALA A 334 135.14 -44.59 14.22
N ALA A 335 135.00 -43.42 13.60
CA ALA A 335 136.09 -42.74 12.91
C ALA A 335 137.18 -42.28 13.88
N LEU A 336 136.81 -41.74 15.05
CA LEU A 336 137.76 -41.39 16.13
C LEU A 336 138.48 -42.63 16.69
N ALA A 337 137.78 -43.75 16.87
CA ALA A 337 138.41 -45.01 17.27
C ALA A 337 139.45 -45.50 16.24
N ARG A 338 139.13 -45.42 14.94
CA ARG A 338 140.08 -45.76 13.85
C ARG A 338 141.28 -44.80 13.81
N ALA A 339 141.07 -43.50 14.03
CA ALA A 339 142.14 -42.51 14.09
C ALA A 339 143.10 -42.77 15.27
N ASN A 340 142.55 -43.09 16.45
CA ASN A 340 143.36 -43.43 17.63
C ASN A 340 144.12 -44.75 17.44
N ALA A 341 143.55 -45.74 16.78
CA ALA A 341 144.25 -46.98 16.42
C ALA A 341 145.42 -46.70 15.46
N ALA A 342 145.22 -45.90 14.42
CA ALA A 342 146.27 -45.51 13.47
C ALA A 342 147.40 -44.69 14.13
N LEU A 343 147.09 -43.88 15.15
CA LEU A 343 148.12 -43.19 15.96
C LEU A 343 148.92 -44.18 16.81
N ALA A 344 148.27 -45.16 17.45
CA ALA A 344 148.95 -46.20 18.22
C ALA A 344 149.85 -47.09 17.33
N GLU A 345 149.40 -47.42 16.10
CA GLU A 345 150.21 -48.13 15.10
C GLU A 345 151.41 -47.31 14.65
N ARG A 346 151.21 -46.01 14.34
CA ARG A 346 152.30 -45.07 14.02
C ARG A 346 153.34 -45.04 15.14
N ASP A 347 152.91 -44.95 16.40
CA ASP A 347 153.82 -44.80 17.53
C ASP A 347 154.56 -46.13 17.84
N GLN A 348 153.93 -47.28 17.63
CA GLN A 348 154.64 -48.58 17.60
C GLN A 348 155.67 -48.68 16.47
N LEU A 349 155.36 -48.16 15.28
CA LEU A 349 156.31 -48.13 14.15
C LEU A 349 157.48 -47.16 14.44
N THR A 350 157.21 -46.00 15.05
CA THR A 350 158.24 -45.06 15.50
C THR A 350 159.14 -45.67 16.57
N ALA A 351 158.60 -46.42 17.53
CA ALA A 351 159.39 -47.19 18.50
C ALA A 351 160.30 -48.22 17.80
N LYS A 352 159.76 -49.02 16.87
CA LYS A 352 160.54 -50.00 16.09
C LYS A 352 161.66 -49.36 15.26
N ILE A 353 161.40 -48.19 14.66
CA ILE A 353 162.42 -47.40 13.92
C ILE A 353 163.51 -46.90 14.89
N ASN A 354 163.14 -46.43 16.09
CA ASN A 354 164.09 -46.01 17.11
C ASN A 354 164.96 -47.18 17.59
N ASP A 355 164.38 -48.36 17.84
CA ASP A 355 165.11 -49.58 18.20
C ASP A 355 166.07 -50.01 17.09
N GLN A 356 165.62 -49.99 15.83
CA GLN A 356 166.48 -50.23 14.66
C GLN A 356 167.61 -49.19 14.57
N SER A 357 167.37 -47.92 14.93
CA SER A 357 168.43 -46.90 14.98
C SER A 357 169.46 -47.16 16.09
N VAL A 358 169.05 -47.79 17.20
CA VAL A 358 169.95 -48.21 18.29
C VAL A 358 170.76 -49.42 17.84
N GLN A 359 170.12 -50.42 17.24
CA GLN A 359 170.78 -51.61 16.68
C GLN A 359 171.79 -51.24 15.58
N LEU A 360 171.43 -50.32 14.68
CA LEU A 360 172.35 -49.82 13.64
C LEU A 360 173.54 -49.04 14.22
N ARG A 361 173.35 -48.29 15.31
CA ARG A 361 174.46 -47.64 16.03
C ARG A 361 175.35 -48.66 16.74
N GLN A 362 174.77 -49.67 17.38
CA GLN A 362 175.52 -50.77 18.01
C GLN A 362 176.31 -51.58 16.96
N LEU A 363 175.72 -51.88 15.80
CA LEU A 363 176.41 -52.53 14.68
C LEU A 363 177.51 -51.65 14.08
N ALA A 364 177.26 -50.36 13.87
CA ALA A 364 178.27 -49.41 13.40
C ALA A 364 179.43 -49.29 14.39
N GLN A 365 179.14 -49.28 15.69
CA GLN A 365 180.14 -49.28 16.75
C GLN A 365 180.92 -50.60 16.79
N SER A 366 180.27 -51.76 16.73
CA SER A 366 180.98 -53.06 16.68
C SER A 366 181.83 -53.19 15.41
N VAL A 367 181.42 -52.61 14.29
CA VAL A 367 182.23 -52.53 13.05
C VAL A 367 183.39 -51.55 13.19
N ALA A 368 183.24 -50.45 13.94
CA ALA A 368 184.34 -49.55 14.27
C ALA A 368 185.35 -50.23 15.21
N GLU A 369 184.88 -50.96 16.23
CA GLU A 369 185.70 -51.75 17.15
C GLU A 369 186.41 -52.91 16.43
N GLN A 370 185.74 -53.64 15.54
CA GLN A 370 186.37 -54.66 14.68
C GLN A 370 187.38 -54.05 13.71
N ARG A 371 187.14 -52.86 13.16
CA ARG A 371 188.12 -52.14 12.32
C ARG A 371 189.32 -51.69 13.13
N ALA A 372 189.12 -51.18 14.34
CA ALA A 372 190.19 -50.80 15.26
C ALA A 372 191.04 -52.01 15.68
N ALA A 373 190.39 -53.15 15.96
CA ALA A 373 191.07 -54.42 16.23
C ALA A 373 191.84 -54.94 14.99
N LEU A 374 191.28 -54.78 13.78
CA LEU A 374 191.98 -55.14 12.55
C LEU A 374 193.13 -54.19 12.20
N THR A 375 193.06 -52.90 12.54
CA THR A 375 194.22 -52.00 12.41
C THR A 375 195.28 -52.30 13.47
N ALA A 376 194.89 -52.57 14.72
CA ALA A 376 195.82 -53.02 15.76
C ALA A 376 196.51 -54.33 15.38
N LEU A 377 195.77 -55.34 14.90
CA LEU A 377 196.34 -56.59 14.38
C LEU A 377 197.18 -56.39 13.11
N ALA A 378 196.91 -55.36 12.29
CA ALA A 378 197.75 -55.01 11.14
C ALA A 378 199.05 -54.33 11.59
N GLU A 379 199.00 -53.44 12.59
CA GLU A 379 200.15 -52.80 13.22
C GLU A 379 201.02 -53.81 13.97
N GLU A 380 200.43 -54.73 14.74
CA GLU A 380 201.11 -55.86 15.37
C GLU A 380 201.73 -56.79 14.33
N ARG A 381 201.00 -57.14 13.27
CA ARG A 381 201.52 -57.96 12.16
C ARG A 381 202.68 -57.27 11.44
N ASP A 382 202.59 -55.96 11.21
CA ASP A 382 203.62 -55.24 10.46
C ASP A 382 204.82 -54.83 11.35
N ALA A 383 204.62 -54.72 12.67
CA ALA A 383 205.69 -54.72 13.67
C ALA A 383 206.39 -56.09 13.74
N ALA A 384 205.63 -57.18 13.84
CA ALA A 384 206.14 -58.55 13.82
C ALA A 384 206.82 -58.90 12.49
N ARG A 385 206.38 -58.31 11.36
CA ARG A 385 207.12 -58.37 10.08
C ARG A 385 208.35 -57.50 10.07
N ALA A 386 208.32 -56.29 10.65
CA ALA A 386 209.54 -55.50 10.82
C ALA A 386 210.57 -56.19 11.74
N GLU A 387 210.14 -57.02 12.69
CA GLU A 387 211.00 -57.89 13.49
C GLU A 387 211.44 -59.15 12.75
N ALA A 388 210.54 -59.85 12.04
CA ALA A 388 210.87 -60.98 11.18
C ALA A 388 211.83 -60.57 10.04
N ASP A 389 211.72 -59.35 9.52
CA ASP A 389 212.63 -58.79 8.52
C ASP A 389 213.91 -58.21 9.14
N ARG A 390 213.96 -57.98 10.46
CA ARG A 390 215.22 -57.71 11.19
C ARG A 390 215.96 -59.04 11.46
N ALA A 391 215.24 -60.08 11.88
CA ALA A 391 215.77 -61.44 12.01
C ALA A 391 216.22 -62.01 10.65
N ARG A 392 215.43 -61.83 9.58
CA ARG A 392 215.85 -62.17 8.22
C ARG A 392 217.06 -61.37 7.78
N ARG A 393 217.11 -60.05 7.98
CA ARG A 393 218.33 -59.29 7.65
C ARG A 393 219.57 -59.78 8.43
N GLN A 394 219.42 -60.31 9.65
CA GLN A 394 220.51 -60.98 10.36
C GLN A 394 220.91 -62.33 9.73
N ILE A 395 219.94 -63.12 9.27
CA ILE A 395 220.15 -64.41 8.57
C ILE A 395 220.70 -64.23 7.14
N ASP A 396 220.23 -63.22 6.41
CA ASP A 396 220.66 -62.89 5.05
C ASP A 396 222.05 -62.23 5.05
N THR A 397 222.44 -61.52 6.12
CA THR A 397 223.84 -61.16 6.37
C THR A 397 224.75 -62.40 6.47
N PHE A 398 224.17 -63.55 6.85
CA PHE A 398 224.87 -64.85 6.91
C PHE A 398 224.76 -65.66 5.60
N THR A 399 223.79 -65.36 4.72
CA THR A 399 223.35 -66.26 3.62
C THR A 399 223.39 -65.62 2.23
N HIS A 400 223.59 -64.30 2.11
CA HIS A 400 223.74 -63.59 0.82
C HIS A 400 225.11 -62.92 0.64
N ASN A 401 226.14 -63.59 1.17
CA ASN A 401 227.49 -63.58 0.58
C ASN A 401 227.56 -64.45 -0.71
N THR A 402 226.43 -65.01 -1.15
CA THR A 402 226.29 -65.92 -2.30
C THR A 402 225.06 -65.59 -3.14
N LEU A 403 225.26 -64.71 -4.14
CA LEU A 403 224.30 -64.34 -5.22
C LEU A 403 223.09 -63.52 -4.71
N SER A 404 222.67 -62.34 -5.18
CA SER A 404 222.94 -61.46 -6.35
C SER A 404 221.75 -61.35 -7.32
N SER A 405 221.34 -60.10 -7.55
CA SER A 405 220.74 -59.53 -8.78
C SER A 405 219.22 -59.34 -8.91
N ASN A 406 218.88 -58.06 -9.11
CA ASN A 406 217.95 -57.50 -10.11
C ASN A 406 216.41 -57.49 -9.96
N VAL A 407 215.95 -56.28 -9.58
CA VAL A 407 215.14 -55.34 -10.41
C VAL A 407 213.59 -55.48 -10.44
N PRO A 408 212.83 -54.36 -10.55
CA PRO A 408 211.40 -54.25 -10.19
C PRO A 408 210.58 -53.77 -11.42
N PRO A 409 209.58 -52.84 -11.41
CA PRO A 409 208.70 -52.26 -10.38
C PRO A 409 207.20 -52.13 -10.83
N ALA A 410 206.41 -51.27 -10.13
CA ALA A 410 205.41 -50.35 -10.73
C ALA A 410 204.04 -50.93 -11.21
N THR A 411 202.91 -50.19 -11.33
CA THR A 411 202.51 -48.82 -10.91
C THR A 411 200.98 -48.56 -10.95
N ARG A 412 200.44 -47.85 -9.94
CA ARG A 412 199.60 -46.60 -10.08
C ARG A 412 198.15 -46.76 -10.68
N PRO A 413 197.37 -45.70 -11.09
CA PRO A 413 196.23 -45.24 -10.26
C PRO A 413 194.88 -44.94 -10.98
N GLY A 414 193.87 -44.51 -10.20
CA GLY A 414 193.04 -43.32 -10.52
C GLY A 414 191.53 -43.54 -10.77
N GLY A 415 190.72 -42.47 -10.60
CA GLY A 415 189.31 -42.42 -11.04
C GLY A 415 188.35 -41.54 -10.21
N ALA A 416 187.46 -40.80 -10.89
CA ALA A 416 186.24 -40.09 -10.42
C ALA A 416 185.13 -40.36 -11.50
N PRO A 417 183.94 -39.68 -11.65
CA PRO A 417 183.34 -38.53 -10.97
C PRO A 417 181.82 -38.69 -10.60
N ALA A 418 180.86 -37.97 -11.24
CA ALA A 418 179.52 -37.64 -10.68
C ALA A 418 178.21 -38.14 -11.42
N PRO A 419 177.22 -37.32 -11.92
CA PRO A 419 175.85 -37.26 -11.33
C PRO A 419 174.59 -37.42 -12.26
N MET A 420 173.36 -37.22 -11.70
CA MET A 420 172.02 -36.89 -12.32
C MET A 420 171.05 -38.01 -12.83
N GLY A 421 169.71 -37.77 -12.77
CA GLY A 421 168.62 -38.63 -13.31
C GLY A 421 167.14 -38.15 -13.06
N GLN A 422 166.13 -38.63 -13.83
CA GLN A 422 164.65 -38.29 -13.78
C GLN A 422 163.77 -39.50 -14.31
N PRO A 423 162.47 -39.50 -14.79
CA PRO A 423 161.55 -38.43 -15.32
C PRO A 423 159.99 -38.49 -15.06
N VAL A 424 159.28 -37.37 -15.38
CA VAL A 424 157.93 -37.15 -16.05
C VAL A 424 156.67 -38.06 -15.87
N GLY A 425 155.45 -37.45 -15.68
CA GLY A 425 154.11 -38.10 -15.86
C GLY A 425 152.82 -37.20 -15.61
N PRO A 426 151.73 -37.20 -16.45
CA PRO A 426 150.53 -36.28 -16.37
C PRO A 426 149.11 -36.96 -16.55
N PRO A 427 147.91 -36.33 -16.84
CA PRO A 427 147.35 -34.94 -16.71
C PRO A 427 145.95 -34.70 -15.94
N PRO A 428 144.68 -34.58 -16.48
CA PRO A 428 143.71 -33.50 -16.03
C PRO A 428 142.13 -33.68 -15.96
N HIS A 429 141.41 -32.76 -15.27
CA HIS A 429 140.03 -32.18 -15.53
C HIS A 429 138.73 -33.09 -15.56
N PRO A 430 137.44 -32.61 -15.68
CA PRO A 430 136.86 -31.29 -16.08
C PRO A 430 135.66 -30.77 -15.17
N PRO A 431 134.50 -30.14 -15.58
CA PRO A 431 133.93 -28.95 -14.87
C PRO A 431 132.37 -28.84 -14.67
N GLY A 432 131.85 -27.66 -14.23
CA GLY A 432 130.43 -27.22 -14.34
C GLY A 432 129.57 -27.30 -13.05
N ALA A 433 128.41 -26.62 -12.90
CA ALA A 433 127.74 -25.60 -13.73
C ALA A 433 126.70 -24.73 -12.92
N PHE A 434 126.20 -23.68 -13.57
CA PHE A 434 125.23 -22.60 -13.20
C PHE A 434 123.79 -22.96 -13.74
N PRO A 435 122.63 -22.20 -13.68
CA PRO A 435 122.28 -20.85 -13.14
C PRO A 435 120.81 -20.73 -12.51
N PRO A 436 119.89 -19.71 -12.74
CA PRO A 436 119.03 -19.12 -11.66
C PRO A 436 117.47 -18.90 -11.92
N PRO A 437 116.85 -17.69 -12.19
CA PRO A 437 115.66 -17.21 -11.46
C PRO A 437 114.45 -16.74 -12.34
N GLN A 438 113.44 -16.05 -11.75
CA GLN A 438 112.38 -15.13 -12.31
C GLN A 438 111.06 -15.25 -11.49
N ALA A 439 110.03 -14.36 -11.48
CA ALA A 439 109.80 -12.95 -11.90
C ALA A 439 108.56 -12.37 -11.14
N ALA A 440 108.02 -11.20 -11.52
CA ALA A 440 106.98 -10.43 -10.77
C ALA A 440 105.58 -10.29 -11.48
N PRO A 441 104.83 -9.15 -11.42
CA PRO A 441 103.58 -8.96 -10.65
C PRO A 441 102.30 -8.82 -11.53
N PRO A 442 101.10 -8.43 -11.00
CA PRO A 442 100.74 -6.99 -10.96
C PRO A 442 99.75 -6.51 -9.83
N GLN A 443 99.35 -5.23 -9.98
CA GLN A 443 98.61 -4.24 -9.15
C GLN A 443 97.05 -4.44 -9.00
N PRO A 444 96.32 -3.57 -8.24
CA PRO A 444 94.90 -3.73 -7.85
C PRO A 444 93.89 -3.04 -8.83
N PRO A 445 92.62 -2.77 -8.43
CA PRO A 445 92.33 -1.44 -7.87
C PRO A 445 91.20 -1.36 -6.80
N GLU A 446 90.92 -0.12 -6.42
CA GLU A 446 89.95 0.37 -5.43
C GLU A 446 88.47 0.17 -5.81
N SER A 447 87.58 0.22 -4.81
CA SER A 447 86.40 1.11 -4.89
C SER A 447 85.91 1.49 -3.48
N ARG A 448 85.31 2.68 -3.35
CA ARG A 448 84.88 3.30 -2.08
C ARG A 448 83.33 3.25 -1.94
N PRO A 449 82.73 3.63 -0.79
CA PRO A 449 81.30 3.39 -0.54
C PRO A 449 80.40 4.39 -1.25
N TYR A 450 79.08 4.20 -1.15
CA TYR A 450 78.17 5.34 -1.04
C TYR A 450 76.97 5.07 -0.12
N GLN A 451 76.53 6.12 0.58
CA GLN A 451 75.29 6.14 1.35
C GLN A 451 74.18 6.74 0.48
N GLY A 452 72.94 6.24 0.59
CA GLY A 452 71.77 6.85 -0.06
C GLY A 452 70.48 6.32 0.57
N THR A 453 69.97 6.87 1.68
CA THR A 453 69.27 8.16 1.85
C THR A 453 68.01 8.34 0.99
N GLY A 454 66.85 8.11 1.63
CA GLY A 454 65.72 9.04 1.56
C GLY A 454 64.68 8.89 0.44
N ARG A 455 63.46 8.51 0.85
CA ARG A 455 62.19 9.27 0.70
C ARG A 455 61.10 8.54 1.50
N LEU A 456 60.23 9.16 2.30
CA LEU A 456 59.40 10.36 2.11
C LEU A 456 58.39 10.24 0.96
N ASN A 457 57.25 9.65 1.30
CA ASN A 457 55.89 9.87 0.78
C ASN A 457 54.94 9.43 1.91
N GLY A 458 53.76 10.02 2.13
CA GLY A 458 53.17 11.22 1.55
C GLY A 458 51.78 11.43 2.17
N ALA A 459 51.46 12.63 2.62
CA ALA A 459 50.16 12.92 3.25
C ALA A 459 49.09 13.24 2.18
N GLY A 460 47.83 12.88 2.44
CA GLY A 460 46.77 13.10 1.45
C GLY A 460 45.37 12.62 1.83
N ASP A 461 44.89 12.94 3.04
CA ASP A 461 43.47 12.81 3.39
C ASP A 461 42.78 14.18 3.44
N ARG A 462 41.50 14.21 3.07
CA ARG A 462 40.77 15.42 2.67
C ARG A 462 39.28 15.27 2.98
N GLU A 463 38.87 15.77 4.15
CA GLU A 463 37.47 15.69 4.59
C GLU A 463 36.77 17.05 4.44
N ASP A 464 35.84 17.12 3.49
CA ASP A 464 34.66 18.00 3.57
C ASP A 464 33.54 17.20 4.25
N PRO A 465 32.74 17.83 5.12
CA PRO A 465 31.30 17.62 5.00
C PRO A 465 30.50 18.93 5.04
N LEU A 466 29.59 19.08 4.08
CA LEU A 466 28.57 20.12 4.04
C LEU A 466 27.17 19.51 4.18
N PHE A 467 26.25 20.35 4.69
CA PHE A 467 24.80 20.24 4.50
C PHE A 467 24.02 19.10 5.20
N THR A 468 23.57 19.39 6.42
CA THR A 468 22.17 19.19 6.82
C THR A 468 21.63 20.48 7.45
N GLY A 469 20.46 20.94 7.01
CA GLY A 469 19.75 22.08 7.60
C GLY A 469 18.38 21.65 8.15
N PRO A 470 17.74 22.51 8.97
CA PRO A 470 16.33 22.38 9.34
C PRO A 470 15.39 22.87 8.22
#